data_AF-A0A1S1QWL6-F1
#
_entry.id   AF-A0A1S1QWL6-F1
#
_cell.length_a   1.000
_cell.length_b   1.000
_cell.length_c   1.000
_cell.angle_alpha   90.00
_cell.angle_beta   90.00
_cell.angle_gamma   90.00
#
_symmetry.space_group_name_H-M   'P 1'
#
loop_
_entity.id
_entity.type
_entity.pdbx_description
1 polymer ?
#
loop_
_entity_poly.entity_id
_entity_poly.type
_entity_poly.pdbx_seq_one_letter_code
_entity_poly.pdbx_strand_id
1 'polypeptide(L)' 'MARRARLSWPDERRGASDVVVTRFDPGRGWTLEQARDLVRQGYSVDNVAQRTGFPSQMLKVAVADDD' A
#
# COMPACT_ATOMS: atom_id res chain seq x y z
N MET A 1 56.03 -7.48 6.01
CA MET A 1 54.92 -8.30 5.47
C MET A 1 53.59 -7.68 5.90
N ALA A 2 52.88 -6.96 5.01
CA ALA A 2 51.61 -6.31 5.36
C ALA A 2 50.43 -7.24 5.01
N ARG A 3 49.68 -7.68 6.03
CA ARG A 3 48.49 -8.51 5.85
C ARG A 3 47.35 -7.59 5.41
N ARG A 4 46.90 -7.73 4.15
CA ARG A 4 45.68 -7.10 3.64
C ARG A 4 44.47 -7.69 4.40
N ALA A 5 43.99 -6.97 5.41
CA ALA A 5 42.69 -7.25 5.99
C ALA A 5 41.62 -6.93 4.93
N ARG A 6 40.94 -7.96 4.43
CA ARG A 6 39.76 -7.77 3.58
C ARG A 6 38.65 -7.27 4.50
N LEU A 7 38.22 -6.02 4.33
CA LEU A 7 37.00 -5.53 4.97
C LEU A 7 35.83 -6.33 4.40
N SER A 8 35.32 -7.29 5.16
CA SER A 8 34.04 -7.93 4.88
C SER A 8 32.95 -7.06 5.49
N TRP A 9 32.11 -6.46 4.64
CA TRP A 9 30.88 -5.83 5.10
C TRP A 9 30.00 -6.90 5.75
N PRO A 10 29.49 -6.71 6.98
CA PRO A 10 28.54 -7.63 7.55
C PRO A 10 27.28 -7.59 6.68
N ASP A 11 26.97 -8.71 6.04
CA ASP A 11 25.71 -8.95 5.34
C ASP A 11 24.62 -8.97 6.42
N GLU A 12 24.18 -7.80 6.87
CA GLU A 12 22.92 -7.63 7.58
C GLU A 12 21.83 -8.04 6.60
N ARG A 13 21.59 -9.35 6.50
CA ARG A 13 20.33 -9.90 6.03
C ARG A 13 19.28 -9.49 7.05
N ARG A 14 18.84 -8.22 6.97
CA ARG A 14 17.57 -7.80 7.53
C ARG A 14 16.56 -8.66 6.81
N GLY A 15 16.13 -9.75 7.45
CA GLY A 15 15.05 -10.58 6.95
C GLY A 15 13.91 -9.64 6.64
N ALA A 16 13.50 -9.59 5.37
CA ALA A 16 12.40 -8.74 4.95
C ALA A 16 11.21 -9.10 5.84
N SER A 17 10.79 -8.14 6.67
CA SER A 17 9.68 -8.35 7.61
C SER A 17 8.46 -8.83 6.82
N ASP A 18 7.77 -9.86 7.31
CA ASP A 18 6.54 -10.35 6.71
C ASP A 18 5.53 -9.21 6.54
N VAL A 19 5.24 -8.87 5.28
CA VAL A 19 4.24 -7.87 4.94
C VAL A 19 2.87 -8.56 5.01
N VAL A 20 2.17 -8.37 6.12
CA VAL A 20 0.78 -8.86 6.27
C VAL A 20 -0.16 -7.92 5.52
N VAL A 21 -0.57 -8.32 4.32
CA VAL A 21 -1.58 -7.60 3.54
C VAL A 21 -2.98 -8.07 3.94
N THR A 22 -3.65 -7.32 4.82
CA THR A 22 -5.04 -7.60 5.16
C THR A 22 -5.97 -7.06 4.07
N ARG A 23 -6.63 -7.97 3.34
CA ARG A 23 -7.63 -7.61 2.32
C ARG A 23 -8.96 -7.31 3.01
N PHE A 24 -9.35 -6.04 3.07
CA PHE A 24 -10.69 -5.64 3.52
C PHE A 24 -11.70 -5.90 2.40
N ASP A 25 -12.76 -6.65 2.70
CA ASP A 25 -13.88 -6.88 1.79
C ASP A 25 -15.16 -6.25 2.36
N PRO A 26 -15.77 -5.25 1.68
CA PRO A 26 -16.96 -4.58 2.17
C PRO A 26 -18.26 -5.35 1.90
N GLY A 27 -18.22 -6.55 1.29
CA GLY A 27 -19.38 -7.39 1.01
C GLY A 27 -20.30 -6.86 -0.10
N ARG A 28 -19.88 -5.83 -0.84
CA ARG A 28 -20.67 -5.19 -1.92
C ARG A 28 -20.22 -5.55 -3.33
N GLY A 29 -19.30 -6.51 -3.48
CA GLY A 29 -18.77 -6.93 -4.77
C GLY A 29 -17.85 -5.90 -5.46
N TRP A 30 -17.43 -4.87 -4.74
CA TRP A 30 -16.47 -3.87 -5.22
C TRP A 30 -15.07 -4.22 -4.73
N THR A 31 -14.08 -4.14 -5.61
CA THR A 31 -12.68 -4.20 -5.20
C THR A 31 -12.20 -2.84 -4.72
N LEU A 32 -11.17 -2.82 -3.86
CA LEU A 32 -10.56 -1.57 -3.38
C LEU A 32 -10.00 -0.75 -4.56
N GLU A 33 -9.47 -1.42 -5.57
CA GLU A 33 -8.93 -0.79 -6.78
C GLU A 33 -10.03 -0.09 -7.58
N GLN A 34 -11.17 -0.75 -7.82
CA GLN A 34 -12.32 -0.15 -8.49
C GLN A 34 -12.89 1.04 -7.70
N ALA A 35 -12.94 0.93 -6.37
CA ALA A 35 -13.36 2.05 -5.52
C ALA A 35 -12.40 3.24 -5.64
N ARG A 36 -11.09 2.98 -5.68
CA ARG A 36 -10.07 4.04 -5.89
C ARG A 36 -10.15 4.65 -7.28
N ASP A 37 -10.44 3.85 -8.30
CA ASP A 37 -10.60 4.34 -9.66
C ASP A 37 -11.74 5.36 -9.76
N LEU A 38 -12.85 5.13 -9.05
CA LEU A 38 -13.92 6.14 -8.95
C LEU A 38 -13.43 7.45 -8.31
N VAL A 39 -12.59 7.39 -7.28
CA VAL A 39 -12.01 8.61 -6.70
C VAL A 39 -11.12 9.34 -7.71
N ARG A 40 -10.32 8.60 -8.49
CA ARG A 40 -9.47 9.17 -9.57
C ARG A 40 -10.27 9.79 -10.71
N GLN A 41 -11.44 9.24 -11.03
CA GLN A 41 -12.38 9.81 -12.00
C GLN A 41 -13.04 11.11 -11.52
N GLY A 42 -12.78 11.54 -10.28
CA GLY A 42 -13.28 12.80 -9.71
C GLY A 42 -14.51 12.65 -8.82
N TYR A 43 -14.92 11.42 -8.47
CA TYR A 43 -15.97 11.22 -7.47
C TYR A 43 -15.44 11.53 -6.06
N SER A 44 -16.28 12.15 -5.23
CA SER A 44 -15.91 12.45 -3.85
C SER A 44 -15.69 11.16 -3.04
N VAL A 45 -14.69 11.20 -2.16
CA VAL A 45 -14.32 10.06 -1.31
C VAL A 45 -15.51 9.59 -0.46
N ASP A 46 -16.32 10.51 0.05
CA ASP A 46 -17.50 10.18 0.88
C ASP A 46 -18.58 9.44 0.08
N ASN A 47 -18.81 9.84 -1.17
CA ASN A 47 -19.76 9.18 -2.07
C ASN A 47 -19.29 7.76 -2.39
N VAL A 48 -18.01 7.61 -2.75
CA VAL A 48 -17.41 6.29 -3.03
C VAL A 48 -17.46 5.40 -1.78
N ALA A 49 -17.14 5.92 -0.59
CA ALA A 49 -17.20 5.18 0.65
C ALA A 49 -18.62 4.66 0.95
N GLN A 50 -19.64 5.50 0.77
CA GLN A 50 -21.04 5.11 0.99
C GLN A 50 -21.52 4.05 0.00
N ARG A 51 -21.06 4.14 -1.26
CA ARG A 51 -21.48 3.24 -2.34
C ARG A 51 -20.78 1.89 -2.29
N THR A 52 -19.46 1.91 -2.11
CA THR A 52 -18.60 0.71 -2.13
C THR A 52 -18.49 0.03 -0.76
N GLY A 53 -18.73 0.77 0.33
CA GLY A 53 -18.58 0.29 1.71
C GLY A 53 -17.12 0.33 2.21
N PHE A 54 -16.17 0.82 1.40
CA PHE A 54 -14.81 1.03 1.86
C PHE A 54 -14.69 2.26 2.76
N PRO A 55 -13.93 2.19 3.86
CA PRO A 55 -13.65 3.36 4.68
C PRO A 55 -12.84 4.39 3.89
N SER A 56 -13.17 5.67 4.10
CA SER A 56 -12.57 6.81 3.38
C SER A 56 -11.04 6.87 3.48
N GLN A 57 -10.46 6.39 4.58
CA GLN A 57 -9.02 6.32 4.77
C GLN A 57 -8.34 5.37 3.76
N MET A 58 -8.97 4.24 3.41
CA MET A 58 -8.41 3.30 2.42
C MET A 58 -8.49 3.83 0.98
N LEU A 59 -9.43 4.74 0.72
CA LEU A 59 -9.61 5.41 -0.56
C LEU A 59 -8.61 6.57 -0.73
N LYS A 60 -8.27 7.30 0.35
CA LYS A 60 -7.32 8.43 0.34
C LYS A 60 -5.86 8.02 0.11
N VAL A 61 -5.44 6.85 0.60
CA VAL A 61 -4.04 6.39 0.52
C VAL A 61 -3.51 6.29 -0.92
N ALA A 62 -4.35 6.21 -1.94
CA ALA A 62 -3.93 6.09 -3.34
C ALA A 62 -3.81 7.43 -4.10
N VAL A 63 -4.14 8.57 -3.47
CA VAL A 63 -3.96 9.90 -4.08
C VAL A 63 -2.53 10.43 -3.85
N ALA A 64 -1.77 9.85 -2.92
CA ALA A 64 -0.47 10.36 -2.50
C ALA A 64 0.73 9.93 -3.38
N ASP A 65 0.51 9.29 -4.54
CA ASP A 65 1.58 8.67 -5.35
C ASP A 65 1.64 9.19 -6.80
N ASP A 66 1.23 10.44 -7.04
CA ASP A 66 1.28 11.10 -8.37
C ASP A 66 2.23 12.32 -8.39
N ASP A 67 3.44 12.18 -7.82
CA ASP A 67 4.53 13.18 -7.88
C ASP A 67 5.79 12.59 -8.55
#